data_AF-A0A4P6LRQ6-F1
#
_entry.id   AF-A0A4P6LRQ6-F1
#
_cell.length_a   1.000
_cell.length_b   1.000
_cell.length_c   1.000
_cell.angle_alpha   90.00
_cell.angle_beta   90.00
_cell.angle_gamma   90.00
#
_symmetry.space_group_name_H-M   'P 1'
#
loop_
_entity.id
_entity.type
_entity.pdbx_description
1 polymer ?
#
loop_
_entity_poly.entity_id
_entity_poly.type
_entity_poly.pdbx_seq_one_letter_code
_entity_poly.pdbx_strand_id
1 'polypeptide(L)'
;MKEQEFNKRVEMFVTSLRDLYLDIDEREDTEMPKIELKEKNLTEDFTAMIMAVHLLYVSITGDDVDLIGFSHIANRLVFQWLLENGDKEKGES
;
A
#
# COMPACT_ATOMS: atom_id res chain seq x y z
N MET A 1 16.04 4.07 10.10
CA MET A 1 16.10 2.59 9.95
C MET A 1 17.23 2.20 8.98
N LYS A 2 17.79 0.99 9.02
CA LYS A 2 18.78 0.54 8.01
C LYS A 2 18.06 0.22 6.68
N GLU A 3 18.72 0.42 5.54
CA GLU A 3 18.14 0.18 4.21
C GLU A 3 17.58 -1.24 4.04
N GLN A 4 18.32 -2.26 4.48
CA GLN A 4 17.87 -3.66 4.43
C GLN A 4 16.60 -3.91 5.28
N GLU A 5 16.49 -3.25 6.44
CA GLU A 5 15.29 -3.34 7.29
C GLU A 5 14.10 -2.65 6.63
N PHE A 6 14.33 -1.53 5.95
CA PHE A 6 13.31 -0.82 5.18
C PHE A 6 12.80 -1.67 4.01
N ASN A 7 13.69 -2.21 3.19
CA ASN A 7 13.32 -3.03 2.04
C ASN A 7 12.53 -4.27 2.47
N LYS A 8 12.96 -4.93 3.57
CA LYS A 8 12.21 -6.04 4.15
C LYS A 8 10.80 -5.64 4.57
N ARG A 9 10.60 -4.43 5.10
CA ARG A 9 9.25 -3.94 5.43
C ARG A 9 8.40 -3.73 4.19
N VAL A 10 8.97 -3.16 3.12
CA VAL A 10 8.27 -3.01 1.84
C VAL A 10 7.82 -4.38 1.31
N GLU A 11 8.72 -5.36 1.31
CA GLU A 11 8.42 -6.75 0.92
C GLU A 11 7.28 -7.36 1.75
N MET A 12 7.34 -7.20 3.07
CA MET A 12 6.28 -7.68 3.95
C MET A 12 4.92 -7.06 3.63
N PHE A 13 4.87 -5.75 3.40
CA PHE A 13 3.62 -5.08 3.03
C PHE A 13 3.11 -5.51 1.66
N VAL A 14 3.97 -5.62 0.64
CA VAL A 14 3.53 -6.01 -0.71
C VAL A 14 3.04 -7.44 -0.74
N THR A 15 3.72 -8.37 -0.08
CA THR A 15 3.26 -9.77 0.04
C THR A 15 1.93 -9.83 0.78
N SER A 16 1.80 -9.15 1.92
CA SER A 16 0.54 -9.10 2.67
C SER A 16 -0.63 -8.53 1.85
N LEU A 17 -0.39 -7.49 1.04
CA LEU A 17 -1.39 -6.91 0.16
C LEU A 17 -1.74 -7.84 -1.01
N ARG A 18 -0.75 -8.55 -1.56
CA ARG A 18 -0.92 -9.51 -2.66
C ARG A 18 -1.73 -10.73 -2.23
N ASP A 19 -1.45 -11.26 -1.04
CA ASP A 19 -2.13 -12.43 -0.49
C ASP A 19 -3.65 -12.24 -0.35
N LEU A 20 -4.12 -10.99 -0.24
CA LEU A 20 -5.55 -10.67 -0.23
C LEU A 20 -6.27 -11.03 -1.54
N TYR A 21 -5.54 -11.17 -2.65
CA TYR A 21 -6.06 -11.54 -3.96
C TYR A 21 -5.89 -13.02 -4.31
N LEU A 22 -5.28 -13.82 -3.42
CA LEU A 22 -4.98 -15.23 -3.64
C LEU A 22 -5.86 -16.14 -2.79
N ASP A 23 -6.12 -17.34 -3.31
CA ASP A 23 -6.73 -18.43 -2.55
C ASP A 23 -5.82 -18.83 -1.38
N ILE A 24 -6.40 -19.35 -0.29
CA ILE A 24 -5.68 -19.57 0.98
C ILE A 24 -4.45 -20.46 0.80
N ASP A 25 -4.53 -21.46 -0.06
CA ASP A 25 -3.45 -22.40 -0.39
C ASP A 25 -2.40 -21.83 -1.36
N GLU A 26 -2.67 -20.68 -1.99
CA GLU A 26 -1.74 -19.98 -2.88
C GLU A 26 -1.01 -18.82 -2.19
N ARG A 27 -1.49 -18.38 -1.01
CA ARG A 27 -0.86 -17.31 -0.23
C ARG A 27 0.54 -17.71 0.19
N GLU A 28 1.43 -16.72 0.30
CA GLU A 28 2.73 -17.00 0.90
C GLU A 28 2.54 -17.34 2.39
N ASP A 29 2.69 -18.62 2.73
CA ASP A 29 2.66 -19.17 4.10
C ASP A 29 3.91 -18.72 4.87
N THR A 30 4.01 -17.41 5.04
CA THR A 30 5.16 -16.73 5.61
C THR A 30 4.82 -16.41 7.05
N GLU A 31 5.54 -17.04 7.97
CA GLU A 31 5.70 -16.58 9.36
C GLU A 31 6.34 -15.19 9.34
N MET A 32 5.60 -14.18 8.91
CA MET A 32 6.08 -12.82 8.79
C MET A 32 6.32 -12.29 10.19
N PRO A 33 7.56 -11.86 10.51
CA PRO A 33 7.86 -11.35 11.83
C PRO A 33 7.03 -10.09 12.10
N LYS A 34 6.42 -10.01 13.28
CA LYS A 34 5.61 -8.84 13.68
C LYS A 34 6.40 -7.53 13.49
N ILE A 35 5.81 -6.57 12.79
CA ILE A 35 6.30 -5.18 12.77
C ILE A 35 5.74 -4.46 14.01
N GLU A 36 6.63 -4.00 14.89
CA GLU A 36 6.21 -3.16 16.02
C GLU A 36 5.96 -1.72 15.58
N LEU A 37 4.70 -1.31 15.61
CA LEU A 37 4.28 0.08 15.43
C LEU A 37 4.81 0.91 16.60
N LYS A 38 5.86 1.69 16.33
CA LYS A 38 6.47 2.63 17.27
C LYS A 38 6.39 4.02 16.66
N GLU A 39 5.99 5.01 17.44
CA GLU A 39 5.81 6.39 16.98
C GLU A 39 7.02 6.92 16.19
N LYS A 40 8.23 6.61 16.67
CA LYS A 40 9.51 6.99 16.04
C LYS A 40 9.77 6.39 14.65
N ASN A 41 8.99 5.40 14.21
CA ASN A 41 9.16 4.70 12.92
C ASN A 41 7.97 4.92 11.98
N LEU A 42 6.94 5.69 12.38
CA LEU A 42 5.69 5.80 11.62
C LEU A 42 5.92 6.35 10.21
N THR A 43 6.79 7.34 10.07
CA THR A 43 7.12 7.92 8.76
C THR A 43 7.70 6.85 7.83
N GLU A 44 8.64 6.04 8.29
CA GLU A 44 9.20 4.97 7.49
C GLU A 44 8.18 3.85 7.22
N ASP A 45 7.32 3.52 8.17
CA ASP A 45 6.25 2.54 7.99
C ASP A 45 5.27 2.98 6.89
N PHE A 46 4.76 4.21 6.95
CA PHE A 46 3.88 4.75 5.91
C PHE A 46 4.58 4.89 4.56
N THR A 47 5.86 5.24 4.55
CA THR A 47 6.65 5.28 3.30
C THR A 47 6.77 3.88 2.69
N ALA A 48 7.05 2.86 3.51
CA ALA A 48 7.13 1.48 3.05
C ALA A 48 5.77 0.97 2.53
N MET A 49 4.66 1.34 3.18
CA MET A 49 3.30 1.03 2.71
C MET A 49 3.01 1.66 1.35
N ILE A 50 3.34 2.93 1.15
CA ILE A 50 3.13 3.62 -0.13
C ILE A 50 3.92 2.95 -1.25
N MET A 51 5.19 2.59 -0.97
CA MET A 51 6.02 1.86 -1.93
C MET A 51 5.49 0.45 -2.22
N ALA A 52 4.96 -0.25 -1.21
CA ALA A 52 4.35 -1.56 -1.41
C ALA A 52 3.11 -1.50 -2.30
N VAL A 53 2.24 -0.49 -2.13
CA VAL A 53 1.07 -0.30 -3.00
C VAL A 53 1.52 0.05 -4.43
N HIS A 54 2.58 0.85 -4.59
CA HIS A 54 3.14 1.11 -5.92
C HIS A 54 3.64 -0.16 -6.61
N LEU A 55 4.42 -0.99 -5.91
CA LEU A 55 4.93 -2.26 -6.43
C LEU A 55 3.77 -3.20 -6.81
N LEU A 56 2.75 -3.29 -5.95
CA LEU A 56 1.55 -4.07 -6.22
C LEU A 56 0.85 -3.56 -7.48
N TYR A 57 0.62 -2.25 -7.59
CA TYR A 57 -0.01 -1.62 -8.75
C TYR A 57 0.71 -1.99 -10.05
N VAL A 58 2.02 -1.74 -10.12
CA VAL A 58 2.84 -2.06 -11.31
C VAL A 58 2.79 -3.55 -11.63
N SER A 59 2.86 -4.42 -10.61
CA SER A 59 2.82 -5.87 -10.81
C SER A 59 1.49 -6.38 -11.38
N ILE A 60 0.37 -5.73 -11.04
CA ILE A 60 -0.97 -6.13 -11.47
C ILE A 60 -1.31 -5.52 -12.83
N THR A 61 -1.01 -4.24 -13.05
CA THR A 61 -1.41 -3.53 -14.27
C THR A 61 -0.42 -3.68 -15.42
N GLY A 62 0.86 -3.93 -15.11
CA GLY A 62 1.95 -3.89 -16.08
C GLY A 62 2.35 -2.48 -16.51
N ASP A 63 1.83 -1.44 -15.84
CA ASP A 63 2.18 -0.05 -16.12
C ASP A 63 3.63 0.26 -15.70
N ASP A 64 4.41 0.88 -16.58
CA ASP A 64 5.75 1.39 -16.27
C ASP A 64 5.67 2.82 -15.71
N VAL A 65 5.21 2.93 -14.47
CA VAL A 65 5.10 4.21 -13.75
C VAL A 65 6.05 4.23 -12.55
N ASP A 66 6.78 5.33 -12.38
CA ASP A 66 7.61 5.54 -11.19
C ASP A 66 6.76 5.95 -9.97
N LEU A 67 7.39 6.06 -8.80
CA LEU A 67 6.71 6.45 -7.56
C LEU A 67 6.04 7.82 -7.62
N ILE A 68 6.61 8.78 -8.37
CA ILE A 68 6.07 10.12 -8.49
C ILE A 68 4.80 10.10 -9.36
N GLY A 69 4.86 9.41 -10.50
CA GLY A 69 3.70 9.18 -11.34
C GLY A 69 2.60 8.40 -10.60
N PHE A 70 2.98 7.38 -9.84
CA PHE A 70 2.05 6.63 -8.99
C PHE A 70 1.37 7.52 -7.95
N SER A 71 2.07 8.47 -7.35
CA SER A 71 1.46 9.39 -6.37
C SER A 71 0.31 10.21 -6.98
N HIS A 72 0.41 10.60 -8.24
CA HIS A 72 -0.67 11.29 -8.95
C HIS A 72 -1.84 10.35 -9.24
N ILE A 73 -1.57 9.09 -9.60
CA ILE A 73 -2.59 8.06 -9.79
C ILE A 73 -3.34 7.82 -8.47
N ALA A 74 -2.62 7.62 -7.36
CA ALA A 74 -3.19 7.41 -6.04
C ALA A 74 -4.11 8.58 -5.64
N ASN A 75 -3.63 9.82 -5.79
CA ASN A 75 -4.45 11.01 -5.52
C ASN A 75 -5.71 11.02 -6.39
N ARG A 76 -5.59 10.76 -7.70
CA ARG A 76 -6.74 10.72 -8.62
C ARG A 76 -7.79 9.69 -8.18
N LEU A 77 -7.37 8.47 -7.80
CA LEU A 77 -8.27 7.42 -7.33
C LEU A 77 -9.02 7.84 -6.06
N VAL A 78 -8.32 8.46 -5.10
CA VAL A 78 -8.94 8.99 -3.88
C VAL A 78 -9.94 10.09 -4.20
N PHE A 79 -9.57 11.05 -5.05
CA PHE A 79 -10.48 12.12 -5.46
C PHE A 79 -11.72 11.59 -6.19
N GLN A 80 -11.56 10.62 -7.09
CA GLN A 80 -12.68 9.98 -7.78
C GLN A 80 -13.65 9.35 -6.77
N TRP A 81 -13.12 8.57 -5.82
CA TRP A 81 -13.94 7.96 -4.78
C TRP A 81 -14.65 9.00 -3.90
N LEU A 82 -13.95 10.06 -3.50
CA LEU A 82 -14.52 11.15 -2.70
C LEU A 82 -15.57 11.95 -3.46
N LEU A 83 -15.48 12.10 -4.79
CA LEU A 83 -16.53 12.77 -5.56
C LEU A 83 -17.78 11.87 -5.69
N GLU A 84 -17.59 10.57 -5.88
CA GLU A 84 -18.70 9.61 -5.99
C GLU A 84 -19.41 9.34 -4.65
N ASN A 85 -18.69 9.50 -3.53
CA ASN A 85 -19.20 9.13 -2.21
C ASN A 85 -19.23 10.27 -1.18
N GLY A 86 -18.50 11.37 -1.39
CA GLY A 86 -18.42 12.49 -0.45
C GLY A 86 -19.65 13.39 -0.41
N ASP A 87 -20.49 13.38 -1.46
CA ASP A 87 -21.82 14.01 -1.40
C ASP A 87 -22.81 13.24 -0.51
N LYS A 88 -22.50 11.99 -0.11
CA LYS A 88 -23.34 11.20 0.81
C LYS A 88 -23.13 11.58 2.29
N GLU A 89 -22.03 12.25 2.64
CA GLU A 89 -21.76 12.69 4.02
C GLU A 89 -22.19 14.14 4.29
N LYS A 90 -22.53 14.93 3.26
CA LYS A 90 -23.01 16.32 3.42
C LYS A 90 -24.54 16.46 3.36
N GLY A 91 -25.24 15.34 3.46
CA GLY A 91 -26.71 15.25 3.48
C GLY A 91 -27.37 15.41 4.84
N GLU A 92 -26.80 16.23 5.73
CA GLU A 92 -27.51 16.80 6.88
C GLU A 92 -27.12 18.28 6.96
N SER A 93 -27.96 19.14 6.35
CA SER A 93 -27.98 20.59 6.57
C SER A 93 -29.18 20.96 7.43
#